data_AF-A0A7S3CJU1-F1
#
_entry.id   AF-A0A7S3CJU1-F1
#
_cell.length_a   1.000
_cell.length_b   1.000
_cell.length_c   1.000
_cell.angle_alpha   90.00
_cell.angle_beta   90.00
_cell.angle_gamma   90.00
#
_symmetry.space_group_name_H-M   'P 1'
#
loop_
_entity.id
_entity.type
_entity.pdbx_description
1 polymer ?
#
loop_
_entity_poly.entity_id
_entity_poly.type
_entity_poly.pdbx_seq_one_letter_code
_entity_poly.pdbx_strand_id
1 'polypeptide(L)'
;MSILLRAKLDAHYTEEFKHMYKHYGTVPPAELVAINLRMGFFRDYIVRRRPGDYQTTIERDWAFIAMREYRWDVTYLGAADALGAGLFLTILRQVQVKRFLIWPLFAAFPPVYLYSSYSRALFYNKKFFDMCNIGEQYELGRARNVILRYLNDLLHREDF
;
A
#
# COMPACT_ATOMS: atom_id res chain seq x y z
N MET A 1 -5.64 2.52 -15.47
CA MET A 1 -4.48 3.43 -15.44
C MET A 1 -3.44 2.92 -16.43
N SER A 2 -2.85 3.75 -17.28
CA SER A 2 -1.82 3.30 -18.23
C SER A 2 -0.53 2.92 -17.48
N ILE A 3 0.24 1.97 -18.04
CA ILE A 3 1.49 1.49 -17.44
C ILE A 3 2.49 2.65 -17.23
N LEU A 4 2.54 3.59 -18.18
CA LEU A 4 3.42 4.76 -18.11
C LEU A 4 3.04 5.73 -16.99
N LEU A 5 1.74 5.99 -16.79
CA LEU A 5 1.28 6.89 -15.74
C LEU A 5 1.52 6.28 -14.36
N ARG A 6 1.43 4.96 -14.26
CA ARG A 6 1.81 4.21 -13.06
C ARG A 6 3.29 4.31 -12.76
N ALA A 7 4.17 4.08 -13.73
CA ALA A 7 5.60 4.21 -13.52
C ALA A 7 5.99 5.62 -13.06
N LYS A 8 5.35 6.67 -13.59
CA LYS A 8 5.56 8.05 -13.15
C LYS A 8 5.12 8.29 -11.70
N LEU A 9 3.93 7.80 -11.32
CA LEU A 9 3.44 7.90 -9.94
C LEU A 9 4.35 7.14 -8.97
N ASP A 10 4.75 5.92 -9.32
CA ASP A 10 5.64 5.11 -8.51
C ASP A 10 7.01 5.80 -8.32
N ALA A 11 7.53 6.46 -9.35
CA ALA A 11 8.75 7.27 -9.24
C ALA A 11 8.59 8.43 -8.25
N HIS A 12 7.47 9.17 -8.32
CA HIS A 12 7.19 10.26 -7.39
C HIS A 12 7.15 9.80 -5.92
N TYR A 13 6.42 8.72 -5.62
CA TYR A 13 6.39 8.16 -4.25
C TYR A 13 7.75 7.62 -3.81
N THR A 14 8.54 7.09 -4.75
CA THR A 14 9.91 6.63 -4.47
C THR A 14 10.81 7.80 -4.06
N GLU A 15 10.71 8.94 -4.74
CA GLU A 15 11.48 10.14 -4.42
C GLU A 15 11.13 10.70 -3.04
N GLU A 16 9.84 10.75 -2.70
CA GLU A 16 9.37 11.20 -1.38
C GLU A 16 9.92 10.31 -0.25
N PHE A 17 9.84 8.99 -0.41
CA PHE A 17 10.42 8.05 0.55
C PHE A 17 11.94 8.18 0.64
N LYS A 18 12.64 8.28 -0.49
CA LYS A 18 14.10 8.48 -0.50
C LYS A 18 14.50 9.79 0.17
N HIS A 19 13.74 10.86 -0.04
CA HIS A 19 13.96 12.14 0.61
C HIS A 19 13.85 12.01 2.14
N MET A 20 12.80 11.34 2.65
CA MET A 20 12.66 11.10 4.08
C MET A 20 13.86 10.34 4.67
N TYR A 21 14.27 9.23 4.04
CA TYR A 21 15.42 8.45 4.51
C TYR A 21 16.75 9.21 4.39
N LYS A 22 16.93 10.03 3.35
CA LYS A 22 18.15 10.83 3.17
C LYS A 22 18.30 11.92 4.24
N HIS A 23 17.20 12.57 4.62
CA HIS A 23 17.24 13.69 5.57
C HIS A 23 17.11 13.26 7.02
N TYR A 24 16.30 12.24 7.32
CA TYR A 24 15.98 11.83 8.69
C TYR A 24 16.53 10.45 9.07
N GLY A 25 17.12 9.71 8.12
CA GLY A 25 17.59 8.33 8.32
C GLY A 25 16.48 7.29 8.54
N THR A 26 15.26 7.73 8.79
CA THR A 26 14.07 6.95 9.12
C THR A 26 12.81 7.70 8.70
N VAL A 27 11.64 7.07 8.83
CA VAL A 27 10.36 7.78 8.69
C VAL A 27 10.12 8.60 9.97
N PRO A 28 9.95 9.94 9.87
CA PRO A 28 9.70 10.79 11.03
C PRO A 28 8.44 10.35 11.81
N PRO A 29 8.37 10.56 13.14
CA PRO A 29 7.19 10.18 13.93
C PRO A 29 5.88 10.80 13.43
N ALA A 30 5.89 12.08 13.02
CA ALA A 30 4.71 12.75 12.48
C ALA A 30 4.23 12.12 11.16
N GLU A 31 5.16 11.79 10.26
CA GLU A 31 4.86 11.10 9.01
C GLU A 31 4.36 9.67 9.25
N LEU A 32 4.89 8.98 10.26
CA LEU A 32 4.39 7.66 10.63
C LEU A 32 2.93 7.71 11.11
N VAL A 33 2.58 8.72 11.91
CA VAL A 33 1.18 8.96 12.32
C VAL A 33 0.32 9.28 11.10
N ALA A 34 0.81 10.12 10.18
CA ALA A 34 0.12 10.43 8.94
C ALA A 34 -0.12 9.19 8.05
N ILE A 35 0.87 8.30 7.93
CA ILE A 35 0.74 7.03 7.20
C ILE A 35 -0.32 6.15 7.87
N ASN A 36 -0.30 6.04 9.20
CA ASN A 36 -1.26 5.23 9.95
C ASN A 36 -2.69 5.74 9.79
N LEU A 37 -2.91 7.06 9.76
CA LEU A 37 -4.23 7.65 9.52
C LEU A 37 -4.73 7.40 8.10
N ARG A 38 -3.87 7.59 7.09
CA ARG A 38 -4.19 7.30 5.68
C ARG A 38 -4.54 5.83 5.47
N MET A 39 -3.73 4.93 6.00
CA MET A 39 -3.97 3.49 5.89
C MET A 39 -5.12 3.02 6.78
N GLY A 40 -5.37 3.67 7.91
CA GLY A 40 -6.54 3.42 8.76
C GLY A 40 -7.83 3.72 8.02
N PHE A 41 -7.94 4.92 7.45
CA PHE A 41 -9.02 5.32 6.55
C PHE A 41 -9.24 4.29 5.44
N PHE A 42 -8.18 3.97 4.71
CA PHE A 42 -8.27 3.06 3.58
C PHE A 42 -8.73 1.66 4.00
N ARG A 43 -8.26 1.17 5.16
CA ARG A 43 -8.70 -0.13 5.68
C ARG A 43 -10.17 -0.11 6.07
N ASP A 44 -10.63 0.94 6.74
CA ASP A 44 -11.99 1.03 7.24
C ASP A 44 -13.02 1.25 6.12
N TYR A 45 -12.70 2.11 5.15
CA TYR A 45 -13.62 2.43 4.07
C TYR A 45 -13.45 1.53 2.85
N ILE A 46 -12.23 1.16 2.46
CA ILE A 46 -12.02 0.38 1.23
C ILE A 46 -11.89 -1.11 1.51
N VAL A 47 -11.05 -1.52 2.46
CA VAL A 47 -10.76 -2.96 2.65
C VAL A 47 -11.88 -3.69 3.39
N ARG A 48 -12.45 -3.07 4.44
CA ARG A 48 -13.46 -3.68 5.31
C ARG A 48 -14.88 -3.58 4.76
N ARG A 49 -15.25 -2.45 4.14
CA ARG A 49 -16.57 -2.30 3.51
C ARG A 49 -16.60 -2.96 2.14
N ARG A 50 -17.77 -3.43 1.74
CA ARG A 50 -18.02 -3.92 0.39
C ARG A 50 -18.35 -2.73 -0.51
N PRO A 51 -18.00 -2.76 -1.81
CA PRO A 51 -18.41 -1.71 -2.74
C PRO A 51 -19.93 -1.49 -2.79
N GLY A 52 -20.73 -2.54 -2.52
CA GLY A 52 -22.20 -2.43 -2.47
C GLY A 52 -22.74 -1.60 -1.29
N ASP A 53 -21.93 -1.34 -0.26
CA ASP A 53 -22.35 -0.61 0.94
C ASP A 53 -22.45 0.90 0.69
N TYR A 54 -21.82 1.40 -0.38
CA TYR A 54 -21.89 2.80 -0.77
C TYR A 54 -23.20 3.14 -1.46
N GLN A 55 -23.72 4.34 -1.21
CA GLN A 55 -25.01 4.77 -1.75
C GLN A 55 -24.92 5.13 -3.24
N THR A 56 -23.86 5.83 -3.63
CA THR A 56 -23.73 6.37 -5.00
C THR A 56 -22.91 5.45 -5.89
N THR A 57 -23.30 5.30 -7.15
CA THR A 57 -22.57 4.47 -8.13
C THR A 57 -21.10 4.88 -8.26
N ILE A 58 -20.84 6.19 -8.21
CA ILE A 58 -19.49 6.75 -8.32
C ILE A 58 -18.60 6.27 -7.16
N GLU A 59 -19.11 6.28 -5.92
CA GLU A 59 -18.37 5.74 -4.78
C GLU A 59 -18.13 4.23 -4.92
N ARG A 60 -19.11 3.47 -5.41
CA ARG A 60 -18.94 2.01 -5.63
C ARG A 60 -17.82 1.74 -6.61
N ASP A 61 -17.82 2.44 -7.74
CA ASP A 61 -16.84 2.25 -8.82
C ASP A 61 -15.43 2.60 -8.34
N TRP A 62 -15.29 3.73 -7.66
CA TRP A 62 -13.99 4.14 -7.11
C TRP A 62 -13.52 3.24 -5.97
N ALA A 63 -14.40 2.84 -5.06
CA ALA A 63 -14.05 1.90 -3.99
C ALA A 63 -13.59 0.56 -4.57
N PHE A 64 -14.24 0.09 -5.65
CA PHE A 64 -13.80 -1.09 -6.39
C PHE A 64 -12.41 -0.91 -7.01
N ILE A 65 -12.17 0.22 -7.70
CA ILE A 65 -10.87 0.53 -8.32
C ILE A 65 -9.77 0.60 -7.26
N ALA A 66 -10.02 1.31 -6.16
CA ALA A 66 -9.10 1.44 -5.04
C ALA A 66 -8.78 0.08 -4.41
N MET A 67 -9.79 -0.75 -4.14
CA MET A 67 -9.60 -2.10 -3.60
C MET A 67 -8.78 -2.98 -4.55
N ARG A 68 -9.02 -2.89 -5.86
CA ARG A 68 -8.28 -3.65 -6.87
C ARG A 68 -6.80 -3.25 -6.90
N GLU A 69 -6.51 -1.95 -6.91
CA GLU A 69 -5.13 -1.46 -6.89
C GLU A 69 -4.41 -1.88 -5.60
N TYR A 70 -5.09 -1.79 -4.44
CA TYR A 70 -4.53 -2.28 -3.18
C TYR A 70 -4.19 -3.77 -3.21
N ARG A 71 -5.10 -4.62 -3.72
CA ARG A 71 -4.83 -6.06 -3.87
C ARG A 71 -3.64 -6.30 -4.78
N TRP A 72 -3.56 -5.59 -5.90
CA TRP A 72 -2.41 -5.74 -6.79
C TRP A 72 -1.09 -5.33 -6.11
N ASP A 73 -1.02 -4.11 -5.59
CA ASP A 73 0.22 -3.54 -5.07
C ASP A 73 0.68 -4.18 -3.77
N VAL A 74 -0.23 -4.55 -2.87
CA VAL A 74 0.09 -5.02 -1.52
C VAL A 74 -0.01 -6.53 -1.41
N THR A 75 -1.06 -7.13 -1.97
CA THR A 75 -1.33 -8.57 -1.81
C THR A 75 -0.58 -9.38 -2.87
N TYR A 76 -0.80 -9.10 -4.16
CA TYR A 76 -0.25 -9.92 -5.23
C TYR A 76 1.25 -9.70 -5.42
N LEU A 77 1.73 -8.45 -5.42
CA LEU A 77 3.17 -8.21 -5.47
C LEU A 77 3.89 -8.70 -4.19
N GLY A 78 3.26 -8.56 -3.02
CA GLY A 78 3.79 -9.14 -1.78
C GLY A 78 3.90 -10.67 -1.85
N ALA A 79 2.89 -11.34 -2.41
CA ALA A 79 2.92 -12.78 -2.64
C ALA A 79 3.97 -13.18 -3.69
N ALA A 80 4.15 -12.38 -4.74
CA ALA A 80 5.19 -12.62 -5.75
C ALA A 80 6.60 -12.53 -5.15
N ASP A 81 6.87 -11.54 -4.30
CA ASP A 81 8.14 -11.44 -3.58
C ASP A 81 8.37 -12.65 -2.66
N ALA A 82 7.33 -13.08 -1.95
CA ALA A 82 7.38 -14.23 -1.06
C ALA A 82 7.63 -15.55 -1.81
N LEU A 83 6.97 -15.74 -2.96
CA LEU A 83 7.24 -16.86 -3.86
C LEU A 83 8.67 -16.80 -4.38
N GLY A 84 9.13 -15.64 -4.84
CA GLY A 84 10.49 -15.45 -5.35
C GLY A 84 11.55 -15.81 -4.31
N ALA A 85 11.43 -15.29 -3.09
CA ALA A 85 12.34 -15.59 -1.99
C ALA A 85 12.32 -17.07 -1.59
N GLY A 86 11.12 -17.68 -1.48
CA GLY A 86 10.99 -19.08 -1.12
C GLY A 86 11.50 -20.05 -2.20
N LEU A 87 11.30 -19.73 -3.48
CA LEU A 87 11.87 -20.48 -4.59
C LEU A 87 13.40 -20.35 -4.62
N PHE A 88 13.92 -19.15 -4.39
CA PHE A 88 15.37 -18.92 -4.28
C PHE A 88 16.00 -19.76 -3.16
N LEU A 89 15.40 -19.78 -1.97
CA LEU A 89 15.86 -20.61 -0.85
C LEU A 89 15.75 -22.11 -1.15
N THR A 90 14.71 -22.52 -1.90
CA THR A 90 14.55 -23.90 -2.36
C THR A 90 15.69 -24.31 -3.30
N ILE A 91 16.05 -23.45 -4.27
CA ILE A 91 17.17 -23.67 -5.18
C ILE A 91 18.49 -23.74 -4.40
N LEU A 92 18.75 -22.80 -3.49
CA LEU A 92 19.94 -22.81 -2.65
C LEU A 92 20.06 -24.11 -1.85
N ARG A 93 18.95 -24.56 -1.25
CA ARG A 93 18.94 -25.80 -0.48
C ARG A 93 19.16 -27.03 -1.36
N GLN A 94 18.59 -27.03 -2.56
CA GLN A 94 18.80 -28.10 -3.54
C GLN A 94 20.28 -28.19 -3.96
N VAL A 95 20.97 -27.07 -4.14
CA VAL A 95 22.41 -27.05 -4.46
C VAL A 95 23.26 -27.63 -3.33
N GLN A 96 22.88 -27.38 -2.06
CA GLN A 96 23.58 -27.88 -0.88
C GLN A 96 23.38 -29.38 -0.63
N VAL A 97 22.14 -29.87 -0.70
CA VAL A 97 21.78 -31.26 -0.33
C VAL A 97 21.75 -32.20 -1.54
N LYS A 98 21.78 -31.64 -2.76
CA LYS A 98 21.58 -32.38 -4.02
C LYS A 98 20.24 -33.14 -4.08
N ARG A 99 19.23 -32.65 -3.35
CA ARG A 99 17.86 -33.19 -3.34
C ARG A 99 16.86 -32.08 -3.47
N PHE A 100 15.77 -32.35 -4.18
CA PHE A 100 14.65 -31.41 -4.26
C PHE A 100 13.89 -31.38 -2.92
N LEU A 101 13.82 -30.20 -2.31
CA LEU A 101 13.16 -29.99 -1.01
C LEU A 101 12.34 -28.69 -1.10
N ILE A 102 11.01 -28.80 -1.06
CA ILE A 102 10.11 -27.66 -1.19
C ILE A 102 9.81 -26.95 0.14
N TRP A 103 10.13 -27.55 1.29
CA TRP A 103 9.82 -26.96 2.60
C TRP A 103 10.40 -25.53 2.82
N PRO A 104 11.56 -25.12 2.26
CA PRO A 104 12.05 -23.75 2.40
C PRO A 104 11.09 -22.71 1.82
N LEU A 105 10.33 -23.07 0.76
CA LEU A 105 9.27 -22.21 0.22
C LEU A 105 8.20 -21.92 1.27
N PHE A 106 7.68 -22.95 1.93
CA PHE A 106 6.64 -22.80 2.94
C PHE A 106 7.13 -22.10 4.21
N ALA A 107 8.40 -22.29 4.57
CA ALA A 107 9.01 -21.60 5.70
C ALA A 107 9.23 -20.10 5.43
N ALA A 108 9.69 -19.76 4.23
CA ALA A 108 10.00 -18.37 3.86
C ALA A 108 8.78 -17.56 3.43
N PHE A 109 7.75 -18.20 2.88
CA PHE A 109 6.61 -17.49 2.31
C PHE A 109 5.88 -16.61 3.34
N PRO A 110 5.43 -17.10 4.52
CA PRO A 110 4.70 -16.25 5.47
C PRO A 110 5.47 -15.00 5.95
N PRO A 111 6.73 -15.09 6.43
CA PRO A 111 7.44 -13.91 6.91
C PRO A 111 7.76 -12.93 5.78
N VAL A 112 8.15 -13.40 4.59
CA VAL A 112 8.43 -12.51 3.46
C VAL A 112 7.16 -11.85 2.95
N TYR A 113 6.05 -12.58 2.89
CA TYR A 113 4.75 -12.04 2.50
C TYR A 113 4.31 -10.93 3.46
N LEU A 114 4.31 -11.20 4.77
CA LEU A 114 3.90 -10.20 5.77
C LEU A 114 4.80 -8.96 5.74
N TYR A 115 6.12 -9.15 5.62
CA TYR A 115 7.08 -8.05 5.50
C TYR A 115 6.87 -7.23 4.22
N SER A 116 6.80 -7.90 3.06
CA SER A 116 6.65 -7.21 1.77
C SER A 116 5.30 -6.49 1.68
N SER A 117 4.20 -7.14 2.08
CA SER A 117 2.89 -6.49 2.11
C SER A 117 2.86 -5.31 3.07
N TYR A 118 3.47 -5.41 4.26
CA TYR A 118 3.57 -4.27 5.18
C TYR A 118 4.38 -3.11 4.58
N SER A 119 5.56 -3.40 4.05
CA SER A 119 6.44 -2.40 3.44
C SER A 119 5.77 -1.69 2.25
N ARG A 120 5.09 -2.45 1.39
CA ARG A 120 4.34 -1.91 0.24
C ARG A 120 3.13 -1.09 0.69
N ALA A 121 2.44 -1.49 1.76
CA ALA A 121 1.34 -0.71 2.32
C ALA A 121 1.82 0.64 2.89
N LEU A 122 2.99 0.66 3.55
CA LEU A 122 3.63 1.91 3.96
C LEU A 122 4.00 2.76 2.74
N PHE A 123 4.59 2.14 1.72
CA PHE A 123 5.06 2.86 0.54
C PHE A 123 3.93 3.52 -0.27
N TYR A 124 2.85 2.78 -0.56
CA TYR A 124 1.73 3.24 -1.40
C TYR A 124 0.63 3.95 -0.61
N ASN A 125 0.85 4.30 0.65
CA ASN A 125 -0.17 4.90 1.51
C ASN A 125 -0.79 6.18 0.91
N LYS A 126 0.05 7.07 0.34
CA LYS A 126 -0.41 8.32 -0.28
C LYS A 126 -1.22 8.04 -1.55
N LYS A 127 -0.74 7.14 -2.41
CA LYS A 127 -1.47 6.67 -3.60
C LYS A 127 -2.89 6.25 -3.26
N PHE A 128 -3.04 5.38 -2.27
CA PHE A 128 -4.35 4.86 -1.87
C PHE A 128 -5.28 5.93 -1.30
N PHE A 129 -4.73 6.89 -0.56
CA PHE A 129 -5.49 8.01 -0.02
C PHE A 129 -5.97 8.98 -1.12
N ASP A 130 -5.11 9.29 -2.09
CA ASP A 130 -5.42 10.20 -3.20
C ASP A 130 -6.40 9.61 -4.20
N MET A 131 -6.38 8.28 -4.38
CA MET A 131 -7.38 7.57 -5.19
C MET A 131 -8.81 7.74 -4.69
N CYS A 132 -9.00 8.09 -3.41
CA CYS A 132 -10.32 8.32 -2.81
C CYS A 132 -10.79 9.78 -2.92
N ASN A 133 -10.13 10.61 -3.73
CA ASN A 133 -10.51 12.00 -3.97
C ASN A 133 -11.66 12.11 -5.00
N ILE A 134 -12.89 11.88 -4.54
CA ILE A 134 -14.11 11.84 -5.38
C ILE A 134 -14.99 13.08 -5.18
N GLY A 135 -14.76 13.87 -4.12
CA GLY A 135 -15.51 15.10 -3.77
C GLY A 135 -16.30 15.00 -2.46
N GLU A 136 -16.52 16.14 -1.79
CA GLU A 136 -17.17 16.23 -0.46
C GLU A 136 -18.66 15.88 -0.45
N GLN A 137 -19.29 15.86 -1.62
CA GLN A 137 -20.67 15.43 -1.80
C GLN A 137 -20.86 13.92 -1.50
N TYR A 138 -19.78 13.14 -1.57
CA TYR A 138 -19.75 11.70 -1.31
C TYR A 138 -19.29 11.41 0.12
N GLU A 139 -19.79 10.33 0.73
CA GLU A 139 -19.37 9.89 2.07
C GLU A 139 -17.85 9.61 2.09
N LEU A 140 -17.35 8.90 1.07
CA LEU A 140 -15.94 8.56 0.98
C LEU A 140 -15.05 9.81 0.89
N GLY A 141 -15.44 10.76 0.04
CA GLY A 141 -14.67 12.00 -0.14
C GLY A 141 -14.75 12.92 1.08
N ARG A 142 -15.90 12.99 1.76
CA ARG A 142 -16.05 13.73 3.02
C ARG A 142 -15.17 13.15 4.12
N ALA A 143 -15.20 11.83 4.32
CA ALA A 143 -14.37 11.16 5.31
C ALA A 143 -12.87 11.33 5.02
N ARG A 144 -12.47 11.25 3.75
CA ARG A 144 -11.11 11.55 3.28
C ARG A 144 -10.71 12.98 3.64
N ASN A 145 -11.56 13.96 3.40
CA ASN A 145 -11.26 15.37 3.66
C ASN A 145 -11.17 15.72 5.15
N VAL A 146 -11.95 15.07 6.03
CA VAL A 146 -11.78 15.20 7.48
C VAL A 146 -10.37 14.80 7.90
N ILE A 147 -9.89 13.69 7.36
CA ILE A 147 -8.54 13.18 7.65
C ILE A 147 -7.49 14.08 7.03
N LEU A 148 -7.69 14.55 5.79
CA LEU A 148 -6.76 15.48 5.14
C LEU A 148 -6.54 16.76 5.96
N ARG A 149 -7.61 17.35 6.53
CA ARG A 149 -7.47 18.53 7.40
C ARG A 149 -6.57 18.24 8.61
N TYR A 150 -6.80 17.11 9.28
CA TYR A 150 -5.96 16.70 10.40
C TYR A 150 -4.50 16.44 9.98
N LEU A 151 -4.28 15.87 8.79
CA LEU A 151 -2.95 15.64 8.24
C LEU A 151 -2.22 16.93 7.91
N ASN A 152 -2.92 17.91 7.34
CA ASN A 152 -2.36 19.22 7.02
C ASN A 152 -1.93 19.95 8.29
N ASP A 153 -2.73 19.87 9.36
CA ASP A 153 -2.39 20.43 10.68
C ASP A 153 -1.17 19.72 11.30
N LEU A 154 -1.11 18.39 11.18
CA LEU A 154 -0.02 17.57 11.74
C LEU A 154 1.32 17.78 11.04
N LEU A 155 1.30 17.93 9.71
CA LEU A 155 2.51 18.00 8.88
C LEU A 155 2.89 19.43 8.50
N HIS A 156 2.08 20.41 8.88
CA HIS A 156 2.24 21.83 8.55
C HIS A 156 2.48 22.06 7.04
N ARG A 157 1.70 21.37 6.20
CA ARG A 157 1.75 21.48 4.74
C ARG A 157 0.34 21.67 4.20
N GLU A 158 0.16 22.66 3.34
CA GLU A 158 -1.08 22.86 2.59
C GLU A 158 -1.16 21.83 1.45
N ASP A 159 -2.35 21.27 1.27
CA ASP A 159 -2.70 20.34 0.19
C ASP A 159 -1.67 19.23 -0.07
N PHE A 160 -1.64 18.27 0.86
CA PHE A 160 -1.19 16.92 0.52
C PHE A 160 -2.01 16.27 -0.59
#